data_AF-A0A939EZV6-F1
#
_entry.id   AF-A0A939EZV6-F1
#
_cell.length_a   1.000
_cell.length_b   1.000
_cell.length_c   1.000
_cell.angle_alpha   90.00
_cell.angle_beta   90.00
_cell.angle_gamma   90.00
#
_symmetry.space_group_name_H-M   'P 1'
#
loop_
_entity.id
_entity.type
_entity.pdbx_description
1 polymer ?
#
loop_
_entity_poly.entity_id
_entity_poly.type
_entity_poly.pdbx_seq_one_letter_code
_entity_poly.pdbx_strand_id
1 'polypeptide(L)'
;MPASIRCLCLLLLPLLSACSEETVQEKVANPKTGDVYVVQFQPAGTTETRYFFYHLYRVTSDSAYLHPARQDSPTADADLRQLAFEPLPKTIAYTRAELTELLNEQPGDVTKSKLIQVRRP
;
A
#
# COMPACT_ATOMS: atom_id res chain seq x y z
N MET A 1 -51.51 12.20 -44.35
CA MET A 1 -52.04 11.70 -43.07
C MET A 1 -50.98 10.81 -42.43
N PRO A 2 -50.71 10.92 -41.12
CA PRO A 2 -49.41 10.64 -40.52
C PRO A 2 -49.35 9.27 -39.81
N ALA A 3 -48.14 8.77 -39.55
CA ALA A 3 -47.91 7.87 -38.43
C ALA A 3 -46.48 8.07 -37.88
N SER A 4 -46.43 8.69 -36.71
CA SER A 4 -45.25 8.96 -35.91
C SER A 4 -44.52 7.69 -35.50
N ILE A 5 -43.22 7.62 -35.77
CA ILE A 5 -42.31 6.64 -35.15
C ILE A 5 -41.66 7.35 -33.97
N ARG A 6 -42.11 6.98 -32.77
CA ARG A 6 -41.54 7.40 -31.49
C ARG A 6 -40.08 6.94 -31.45
N CYS A 7 -39.17 7.90 -31.51
CA CYS A 7 -37.76 7.70 -31.18
C CYS A 7 -37.68 7.42 -29.68
N LEU A 8 -37.69 6.14 -29.32
CA LEU A 8 -37.43 5.68 -27.96
C LEU A 8 -35.92 5.82 -27.74
N CYS A 9 -35.49 6.99 -27.25
CA CYS A 9 -34.14 7.16 -26.71
C CYS A 9 -33.98 6.22 -25.51
N LEU A 10 -33.48 5.01 -25.76
CA LEU A 10 -32.81 4.21 -24.74
C LEU A 10 -31.62 5.04 -24.26
N LEU A 11 -31.80 5.70 -23.11
CA LEU A 11 -30.73 6.27 -22.32
C LEU A 11 -29.82 5.12 -21.85
N LEU A 12 -28.82 4.80 -22.66
CA LEU A 12 -27.63 4.07 -22.25
C LEU A 12 -26.92 4.93 -21.20
N LEU A 13 -27.19 4.65 -19.91
CA LEU A 13 -26.32 5.10 -18.82
C LEU A 13 -24.97 4.39 -19.00
N PRO A 14 -23.85 5.10 -19.22
CA PRO A 14 -22.56 4.49 -19.03
C PRO A 14 -22.39 4.29 -17.52
N LEU A 15 -22.35 3.03 -17.08
CA LEU A 15 -21.77 2.66 -15.80
C LEU A 15 -20.30 3.09 -15.85
N LEU A 16 -20.04 4.34 -15.46
CA LEU A 16 -18.73 4.76 -15.02
C LEU A 16 -18.42 3.92 -13.78
N SER A 17 -17.81 2.75 -14.00
CA SER A 17 -16.96 2.13 -12.99
C SER A 17 -15.85 3.12 -12.68
N ALA A 18 -16.15 4.06 -11.78
CA ALA A 18 -15.11 4.69 -10.99
C ALA A 18 -14.47 3.56 -10.19
N CYS A 19 -13.37 3.00 -10.70
CA CYS A 19 -12.43 2.27 -9.87
C CYS A 19 -11.87 3.29 -8.88
N SER A 20 -12.58 3.49 -7.77
CA SER A 20 -12.06 4.30 -6.67
C SER A 20 -10.77 3.65 -6.19
N GLU A 21 -9.64 4.28 -6.44
CA GLU A 21 -8.37 3.81 -5.89
C GLU A 21 -8.41 3.96 -4.36
N GLU A 22 -8.24 2.84 -3.64
CA GLU A 22 -8.16 2.87 -2.17
C GLU A 22 -6.94 3.68 -1.73
N THR A 23 -7.15 4.59 -0.79
CA THR A 23 -6.12 5.36 -0.09
C THR A 23 -5.19 4.44 0.71
N VAL A 24 -4.02 4.96 1.11
CA VAL A 24 -3.07 4.21 1.96
C VAL A 24 -3.73 3.84 3.29
N GLN A 25 -4.51 4.75 3.87
CA GLN A 25 -5.25 4.54 5.12
C GLN A 25 -6.24 3.38 5.00
N GLU A 26 -7.03 3.34 3.92
CA GLU A 26 -7.99 2.26 3.67
C GLU A 26 -7.29 0.91 3.48
N LYS A 27 -6.18 0.89 2.73
CA LYS A 27 -5.38 -0.34 2.53
C LYS A 27 -4.75 -0.84 3.83
N VAL A 28 -4.32 0.04 4.72
CA VAL A 28 -3.77 -0.33 6.03
C VAL A 28 -4.87 -0.82 6.98
N ALA A 29 -6.05 -0.19 6.96
CA ALA A 29 -7.20 -0.63 7.74
C ALA A 29 -7.66 -2.04 7.29
N ASN A 30 -7.54 -2.35 6.00
CA ASN A 30 -7.89 -3.64 5.40
C ASN A 30 -6.70 -4.27 4.62
N PRO A 31 -5.67 -4.77 5.34
CA PRO A 31 -4.49 -5.34 4.74
C PRO A 31 -4.82 -6.69 4.12
N LYS A 32 -4.19 -6.97 2.99
CA LYS A 32 -4.35 -8.22 2.26
C LYS A 32 -3.00 -8.91 2.12
N THR A 33 -2.99 -10.23 2.25
CA THR A 33 -1.81 -11.02 1.87
C THR A 33 -1.43 -10.68 0.42
N GLY A 34 -0.14 -10.39 0.20
CA GLY A 34 0.40 -9.92 -1.08
C GLY A 34 0.62 -8.40 -1.14
N ASP A 35 0.03 -7.63 -0.22
CA ASP A 35 0.30 -6.19 -0.14
C ASP A 35 1.80 -5.95 0.15
N VAL A 36 2.39 -4.95 -0.49
CA VAL A 36 3.75 -4.48 -0.21
C VAL A 36 3.70 -3.06 0.34
N TYR A 37 4.20 -2.93 1.57
CA TYR A 37 4.25 -1.69 2.31
C TYR A 37 5.55 -0.96 1.95
N VAL A 38 5.44 0.30 1.55
CA VAL A 38 6.57 1.14 1.18
C VAL A 38 6.77 2.18 2.26
N VAL A 39 7.83 2.01 3.04
CA VAL A 39 8.17 2.88 4.17
C VAL A 39 9.30 3.79 3.72
N GLN A 40 9.04 5.10 3.70
CA GLN A 40 10.09 6.09 3.52
C GLN A 40 10.87 6.24 4.83
N PHE A 41 12.16 6.54 4.73
CA PHE A 41 12.99 6.94 5.85
C PHE A 41 14.15 7.83 5.38
N GLN A 42 14.78 8.53 6.31
CA GLN A 42 15.96 9.36 6.11
C GLN A 42 17.12 8.73 6.90
N PRO A 43 18.16 8.15 6.25
CA PRO A 43 19.31 7.60 6.96
C PRO A 43 19.98 8.65 7.85
N ALA A 44 20.43 8.22 9.03
CA ALA A 44 21.07 9.11 9.99
C ALA A 44 22.29 9.83 9.39
N GLY A 45 22.40 11.15 9.64
CA GLY A 45 23.48 11.97 9.11
C GLY A 45 23.34 12.37 7.64
N THR A 46 22.23 12.02 6.98
CA THR A 46 21.95 12.40 5.59
C THR A 46 20.68 13.25 5.51
N THR A 47 20.43 13.89 4.37
CA THR A 47 19.12 14.49 4.01
C THR A 47 18.41 13.70 2.92
N GLU A 48 18.93 12.54 2.55
CA GLU A 48 18.40 11.72 1.48
C GLU A 48 17.20 10.91 1.96
N THR A 49 16.18 10.78 1.11
CA THR A 49 15.06 9.86 1.37
C THR A 49 15.34 8.53 0.69
N ARG A 50 15.13 7.44 1.44
CA ARG A 50 15.28 6.05 1.03
C ARG A 50 14.01 5.28 1.38
N TYR A 51 13.83 4.11 0.79
CA TYR A 51 12.59 3.33 0.93
C TYR A 51 12.87 1.87 1.29
N PHE A 52 12.29 1.43 2.40
CA PHE A 52 12.18 0.01 2.72
C PHE A 52 10.87 -0.56 2.19
N PHE A 53 10.90 -1.84 1.86
CA PHE A 53 9.75 -2.59 1.35
C PHE A 53 9.47 -3.77 2.24
N TYR A 54 8.20 -3.95 2.61
CA TYR A 54 7.77 -5.05 3.45
C TYR A 54 6.61 -5.79 2.78
N HIS A 55 6.83 -7.05 2.45
CA HIS A 55 5.82 -7.91 1.86
C HIS A 55 4.97 -8.54 2.95
N LEU A 56 3.66 -8.29 2.90
CA LEU A 56 2.70 -8.83 3.83
C LEU A 56 2.32 -10.26 3.39
N TYR A 57 2.85 -11.26 4.09
CA TYR A 57 2.66 -12.66 3.69
C TYR A 57 1.52 -13.35 4.45
N ARG A 58 1.10 -12.82 5.60
CA ARG A 58 -0.01 -13.38 6.39
C ARG A 58 -0.77 -12.29 7.14
N VAL A 59 -2.09 -12.41 7.14
CA VAL A 59 -3.02 -11.60 7.96
C VAL A 59 -3.81 -12.54 8.87
N THR A 60 -3.98 -12.16 10.14
CA THR A 60 -4.95 -12.74 11.08
C THR A 60 -5.96 -11.67 11.49
N SER A 61 -6.92 -12.02 12.35
CA SER A 61 -7.92 -11.06 12.85
C SER A 61 -7.30 -9.86 13.56
N ASP A 62 -6.15 -10.06 14.20
CA ASP A 62 -5.49 -9.12 15.12
C ASP A 62 -4.09 -8.67 14.67
N SER A 63 -3.46 -9.39 13.74
CA SER A 63 -2.07 -9.16 13.36
C SER A 63 -1.83 -9.27 11.85
N ALA A 64 -0.76 -8.63 11.39
CA ALA A 64 -0.17 -8.81 10.08
C ALA A 64 1.31 -9.18 10.24
N TYR A 65 1.76 -10.09 9.38
CA TYR A 65 3.12 -10.58 9.39
C TYR A 65 3.78 -10.18 8.08
N LEU A 66 4.94 -9.53 8.20
CA LEU A 66 5.68 -8.98 7.08
C LEU A 66 7.08 -9.58 6.97
N HIS A 67 7.53 -9.70 5.73
CA HIS A 67 8.92 -9.98 5.39
C HIS A 67 9.57 -8.72 4.80
N PRO A 68 10.67 -8.22 5.37
CA PRO A 68 11.40 -7.12 4.78
C PRO A 68 12.10 -7.56 3.48
N ALA A 69 12.25 -6.64 2.54
CA ALA A 69 13.21 -6.77 1.46
C ALA A 69 14.65 -6.66 2.02
N ARG A 70 15.61 -7.38 1.42
CA ARG A 70 17.03 -7.32 1.81
C ARG A 70 17.68 -5.95 1.64
N GLN A 71 17.15 -5.15 0.71
CA GLN A 71 17.76 -3.89 0.27
C GLN A 71 16.69 -2.80 0.25
N ASP A 72 17.09 -1.60 0.63
CA ASP A 72 16.32 -0.38 0.42
C ASP A 72 16.52 0.16 -1.01
N SER A 73 15.66 1.09 -1.42
CA SER A 73 15.70 1.75 -2.72
C SER A 73 15.79 3.27 -2.58
N PRO A 74 16.42 3.98 -3.54
CA PRO A 74 16.27 5.43 -3.67
C PRO A 74 14.89 5.87 -4.17
N THR A 75 14.05 4.96 -4.69
CA THR A 75 12.71 5.29 -5.21
C THR A 75 11.62 4.39 -4.62
N ALA A 76 10.43 4.96 -4.39
CA ALA A 76 9.27 4.26 -3.83
C ALA A 76 8.61 3.27 -4.81
N ASP A 77 8.84 3.44 -6.10
CA ASP A 77 8.24 2.68 -7.21
C ASP A 77 9.11 1.53 -7.72
N ALA A 78 10.22 1.21 -7.03
CA ALA A 78 11.15 0.13 -7.39
C ALA A 78 10.44 -1.16 -7.81
N ASP A 79 10.98 -1.88 -8.81
CA ASP A 79 10.36 -3.11 -9.32
C ASP A 79 10.35 -4.19 -8.21
N LEU A 80 9.15 -4.53 -7.73
CA LEU A 80 8.96 -5.50 -6.65
C LEU A 80 9.54 -6.88 -6.99
N ARG A 81 9.64 -7.24 -8.27
CA ARG A 81 10.19 -8.52 -8.72
C ARG A 81 11.69 -8.62 -8.54
N GLN A 82 12.37 -7.48 -8.40
CA GLN A 82 13.81 -7.40 -8.17
C GLN A 82 14.15 -7.35 -6.68
N LEU A 83 13.15 -7.12 -5.82
CA LEU A 83 13.35 -7.09 -4.37
C LEU A 83 13.32 -8.51 -3.80
N ALA A 84 14.40 -8.89 -3.14
CA ALA A 84 14.47 -10.17 -2.42
C ALA A 84 13.79 -10.04 -1.06
N PHE A 85 12.54 -10.51 -0.94
CA PHE A 85 11.82 -10.65 0.32
C PHE A 85 12.16 -11.99 0.99
N GLU A 86 12.57 -11.97 2.25
CA GLU A 86 13.04 -13.19 2.93
C GLU A 86 12.12 -13.67 4.05
N PRO A 87 11.68 -14.95 4.00
CA PRO A 87 11.15 -15.63 5.16
C PRO A 87 12.30 -16.14 6.05
N LEU A 88 12.35 -15.66 7.29
CA LEU A 88 13.24 -16.06 8.39
C LEU A 88 14.74 -15.72 8.27
N PRO A 89 15.38 -15.31 9.38
CA PRO A 89 14.83 -15.19 10.74
C PRO A 89 13.97 -13.93 10.98
N LYS A 90 13.81 -13.04 9.98
CA LYS A 90 13.25 -11.68 10.19
C LYS A 90 11.78 -11.54 9.77
N THR A 91 10.91 -12.38 10.31
CA THR A 91 9.46 -12.08 10.27
C THR A 91 9.16 -10.99 11.28
N ILE A 92 8.47 -9.93 10.85
CA ILE A 92 8.00 -8.86 11.73
C ILE A 92 6.49 -9.00 11.87
N ALA A 93 6.02 -9.05 13.11
CA ALA A 93 4.59 -9.05 13.41
C ALA A 93 4.18 -7.66 13.90
N TYR A 94 3.08 -7.15 13.35
CA TYR A 94 2.40 -5.95 13.82
C TYR A 94 0.95 -6.28 14.12
N THR A 95 0.42 -5.76 15.21
CA THR A 95 -1.02 -5.70 15.46
C THR A 95 -1.70 -4.75 14.48
N ARG A 96 -3.03 -4.84 14.36
CA ARG A 96 -3.81 -3.89 13.52
C ARG A 96 -3.63 -2.43 13.96
N ALA A 97 -3.48 -2.19 15.26
CA ALA A 97 -3.25 -0.86 15.81
C ALA A 97 -1.88 -0.33 15.37
N GLU A 98 -0.82 -1.11 15.58
CA GLU A 98 0.55 -0.71 15.21
C GLU A 98 0.71 -0.49 13.70
N LEU A 99 0.02 -1.27 12.84
CA LEU A 99 0.00 -0.99 11.40
C LEU A 99 -0.51 0.42 11.07
N THR A 100 -1.49 0.91 11.84
CA THR A 100 -2.04 2.26 11.65
C THR A 100 -1.06 3.33 12.12
N GLU A 101 -0.25 3.03 13.15
CA GLU A 101 0.80 3.93 13.63
C GLU A 101 1.89 4.16 12.58
N LEU A 102 2.17 3.17 11.72
CA LEU A 102 3.13 3.32 10.62
C LEU A 102 2.80 4.47 9.66
N LEU A 103 1.53 4.89 9.58
CA LEU A 103 1.09 6.03 8.76
C LEU A 103 1.62 7.38 9.28
N ASN A 104 2.17 7.41 10.49
CA ASN A 104 2.65 8.62 11.15
C ASN A 104 4.14 8.52 11.45
N GLU A 105 4.84 9.65 11.32
CA GLU A 105 6.19 9.76 11.86
C GLU A 105 6.12 9.72 13.39
N GLN A 106 6.93 8.85 13.99
CA GLN A 106 6.91 8.66 15.44
C GLN A 106 7.74 9.74 16.14
N PRO A 107 7.25 10.33 17.24
CA PRO A 107 8.05 11.25 18.05
C PRO A 107 9.34 10.57 18.53
N GLY A 108 10.48 11.20 18.23
CA GLY A 108 11.80 10.67 18.59
C GLY A 108 12.39 9.68 17.59
N ASP A 109 11.69 9.32 16.51
CA ASP A 109 12.31 8.59 15.40
C ASP A 109 13.23 9.51 14.60
N VAL A 110 14.53 9.36 14.84
CA VAL A 110 15.59 10.12 14.16
C VAL A 110 15.64 9.89 12.66
N THR A 111 15.08 8.77 12.19
CA THR A 111 15.03 8.41 10.76
C THR A 111 13.76 8.87 10.06
N LYS A 112 12.80 9.47 10.79
CA LYS A 112 11.53 9.98 10.24
C LYS A 112 10.80 8.93 9.39
N SER A 113 10.79 7.69 9.86
CA SER A 113 10.20 6.58 9.14
C SER A 113 8.68 6.74 9.06
N LYS A 114 8.12 6.51 7.87
CA LYS A 114 6.68 6.61 7.64
C LYS A 114 6.24 5.74 6.47
N LEU A 115 5.15 5.02 6.64
CA LEU A 115 4.45 4.33 5.56
C LEU A 115 3.77 5.35 4.65
N ILE A 116 4.18 5.38 3.39
CA ILE A 116 3.67 6.34 2.40
C ILE A 116 2.82 5.71 1.31
N GLN A 117 2.91 4.39 1.14
CA GLN A 117 2.21 3.68 0.09
C GLN A 117 2.01 2.21 0.47
N VAL A 118 0.86 1.67 0.08
CA VAL A 118 0.63 0.22 0.02
C VAL A 118 0.39 -0.15 -1.44
N ARG A 119 1.29 -0.96 -1.98
CA ARG A 119 1.21 -1.50 -3.34
C ARG A 119 0.49 -2.83 -3.27
N ARG A 120 -0.64 -2.91 -3.99
CA ARG A 120 -1.46 -4.11 -4.12
C ARG A 120 -1.31 -4.60 -5.56
N PRO A 121 -0.31 -5.47 -5.83
CA PRO A 121 -0.07 -6.00 -7.18
C PRO A 121 -1.18 -6.95 -7.64
#